data_AF-A0A0B1P5M8-F1
#
_entry.id   AF-A0A0B1P5M8-F1
#
_cell.length_a   1.000
_cell.length_b   1.000
_cell.length_c   1.000
_cell.angle_alpha   90.00
_cell.angle_beta   90.00
_cell.angle_gamma   90.00
#
_symmetry.space_group_name_H-M   'P 1'
#
loop_
_entity.id
_entity.type
_entity.pdbx_description
1 polymer ?
#
loop_
_entity_poly.entity_id
_entity_poly.type
_entity_poly.pdbx_seq_one_letter_code
_entity_poly.pdbx_strand_id
1 'polypeptide(L)'
;MALRLLAHPAHLVIPRYIYCAHRFQSHLTTLNQVKEPLAAQKTSINTALKNNLGYKVERTPSNQLPIYHLIKNGGNKKITRIRKIQGNLQELRNDLRKALNLTDKECTINSTTGHVLVKGHKKQEISKFLTDQNF
;
A
#
# COMPACT_ATOMS: atom_id res chain seq x y z
N MET A 1 35.80 48.03 24.51
CA MET A 1 34.86 48.91 23.78
C MET A 1 34.19 48.12 22.70
N ALA A 2 32.86 48.10 22.76
CA ALA A 2 31.96 47.41 21.84
C ALA A 2 31.86 48.14 20.50
N LEU A 3 31.57 47.40 19.43
CA LEU A 3 30.58 47.69 18.38
C LEU A 3 30.78 46.72 17.19
N ARG A 4 30.15 45.55 17.26
CA ARG A 4 29.86 44.75 16.07
C ARG A 4 28.54 45.26 15.49
N LEU A 5 28.61 45.95 14.36
CA LEU A 5 27.46 46.36 13.57
C LEU A 5 26.68 45.12 13.11
N LEU A 6 25.47 44.97 13.65
CA LEU A 6 24.41 44.11 13.14
C LEU A 6 23.75 44.82 11.96
N ALA A 7 23.81 44.24 10.76
CA ALA A 7 23.05 44.76 9.63
C ALA A 7 22.72 43.65 8.63
N HIS A 8 21.58 42.97 8.82
CA HIS A 8 20.84 42.34 7.72
C HIS A 8 19.33 42.31 8.05
N PRO A 9 18.54 43.24 7.49
CA PRO A 9 17.17 42.92 7.13
C PRO A 9 16.86 43.38 5.70
N ALA A 10 16.85 42.45 4.75
CA ALA A 10 16.21 42.66 3.46
C ALA A 10 14.85 41.95 3.49
N HIS A 11 13.83 42.65 4.00
CA HIS A 11 12.45 42.19 3.93
C HIS A 11 11.93 42.49 2.52
N LEU A 12 11.82 41.46 1.67
CA LEU A 12 11.19 41.59 0.36
C LEU A 12 9.67 41.54 0.54
N VAL A 13 9.03 42.70 0.46
CA VAL A 13 7.59 42.87 0.38
C VAL A 13 7.18 42.76 -1.09
N ILE A 14 6.42 41.73 -1.43
CA ILE A 14 5.86 41.53 -2.78
C ILE A 14 4.40 42.07 -2.78
N PRO A 15 4.01 42.88 -3.78
CA PRO A 15 2.75 43.61 -3.77
C PRO A 15 1.54 42.71 -3.99
N ARG A 16 0.46 43.00 -3.24
CA ARG A 16 -0.90 42.50 -3.49
C ARG A 16 -1.53 43.32 -4.60
N TYR A 17 -1.85 42.69 -5.72
CA TYR A 17 -2.81 43.12 -6.74
C TYR A 17 -2.93 41.87 -7.68
N ILE A 18 -4.05 41.33 -8.18
CA ILE A 18 -5.36 41.84 -8.62
C ILE A 18 -6.28 40.61 -8.82
N TYR A 19 -7.58 40.76 -8.53
CA TYR A 19 -8.80 40.16 -9.13
C TYR A 19 -8.87 38.64 -9.41
N CYS A 20 -10.00 38.02 -9.05
CA CYS A 20 -11.14 37.91 -9.96
C CYS A 20 -12.15 36.88 -9.40
N ALA A 21 -13.35 37.36 -9.05
CA ALA A 21 -14.48 36.49 -8.74
C ALA A 21 -15.18 36.12 -10.05
N HIS A 22 -15.09 34.87 -10.49
CA HIS A 22 -16.08 34.29 -11.39
C HIS A 22 -16.45 32.87 -10.97
N ARG A 23 -17.65 32.81 -10.39
CA ARG A 23 -18.50 31.65 -10.22
C ARG A 23 -18.51 30.79 -11.48
N PHE A 24 -18.01 29.56 -11.38
CA PHE A 24 -18.20 28.55 -12.41
C PHE A 24 -19.13 27.45 -11.86
N GLN A 25 -20.40 27.56 -12.24
CA GLN A 25 -21.40 26.52 -12.04
C GLN A 25 -21.34 25.62 -13.30
N SER A 26 -20.84 24.39 -13.18
CA SER A 26 -21.07 23.35 -14.19
C SER A 26 -21.93 22.26 -13.57
N HIS A 27 -23.18 22.26 -14.00
CA HIS A 27 -24.18 21.24 -13.77
C HIS A 27 -23.66 19.91 -14.32
N LEU A 28 -23.65 18.84 -13.50
CA LEU A 28 -23.28 17.50 -13.96
C LEU A 28 -24.44 16.93 -14.79
N THR A 29 -24.19 16.79 -16.10
CA THR A 29 -25.11 16.22 -17.08
C THR A 29 -24.98 14.70 -17.10
N THR A 30 -26.13 14.04 -16.92
CA THR A 30 -26.57 12.71 -17.38
C THR A 30 -25.51 11.68 -17.79
N LEU A 31 -25.41 10.60 -17.01
CA LEU A 31 -24.87 9.33 -17.50
C LEU A 31 -25.95 8.56 -18.26
N ASN A 32 -26.02 8.77 -19.58
CA ASN A 32 -26.47 7.76 -20.51
C ASN A 32 -25.28 6.84 -20.79
N GLN A 33 -25.28 5.64 -20.19
CA GLN A 33 -24.41 4.57 -20.65
C GLN A 33 -25.26 3.47 -21.29
N VAL A 34 -25.00 3.34 -22.58
CA VAL A 34 -25.48 2.38 -23.54
C VAL A 34 -25.21 0.95 -23.04
N LYS A 35 -26.26 0.16 -23.08
CA LYS A 35 -26.26 -1.29 -22.98
C LYS A 35 -25.67 -1.86 -24.27
N GLU A 36 -24.47 -2.42 -24.21
CA GLU A 36 -23.85 -3.26 -25.26
C GLU A 36 -23.62 -4.69 -24.70
N PRO A 37 -23.83 -5.75 -25.48
CA PRO A 37 -24.27 -7.05 -24.99
C PRO A 37 -23.17 -8.03 -24.54
N LEU A 38 -23.53 -8.72 -23.46
CA LEU A 38 -23.08 -9.99 -22.88
C LEU A 38 -22.55 -11.04 -23.90
N ALA A 39 -21.23 -11.11 -24.14
CA ALA A 39 -20.60 -12.28 -24.77
C ALA A 39 -19.06 -12.36 -24.60
N ALA A 40 -18.52 -12.30 -23.37
CA ALA A 40 -17.12 -12.69 -23.12
C ALA A 40 -16.84 -13.16 -21.68
N GLN A 41 -17.87 -13.58 -20.93
CA GLN A 41 -17.74 -13.94 -19.52
C GLN A 41 -18.14 -15.40 -19.29
N LYS A 42 -17.30 -16.37 -19.70
CA LYS A 42 -17.56 -17.79 -19.37
C LYS A 42 -16.34 -18.63 -19.03
N THR A 43 -15.27 -18.01 -18.50
CA THR A 43 -14.09 -18.76 -18.00
C THR A 43 -13.81 -18.56 -16.50
N SER A 44 -14.57 -17.72 -15.78
CA SER A 44 -14.27 -17.34 -14.37
C SER A 44 -15.17 -17.97 -13.30
N ILE A 45 -16.04 -18.92 -13.63
CA ILE A 45 -17.01 -19.47 -12.67
C ILE A 45 -16.46 -20.57 -11.74
N ASN A 46 -15.40 -21.30 -12.13
CA ASN A 46 -14.77 -22.33 -11.28
C ASN A 46 -13.73 -21.77 -10.27
N THR A 47 -13.53 -20.45 -10.25
CA THR A 47 -12.67 -19.76 -9.25
C THR A 47 -13.50 -19.12 -8.13
N ALA A 48 -14.84 -19.14 -8.22
CA ALA A 48 -15.74 -18.33 -7.41
C ALA A 48 -15.98 -18.82 -5.96
N LEU A 49 -15.49 -20.01 -5.59
CA LEU A 49 -15.59 -20.53 -4.21
C LEU A 49 -14.28 -20.35 -3.42
N LYS A 50 -13.39 -19.47 -3.88
CA LYS A 50 -12.23 -19.04 -3.09
C LYS A 50 -12.65 -17.83 -2.27
N ASN A 51 -12.30 -17.81 -0.98
CA ASN A 51 -12.53 -16.70 -0.07
C ASN A 51 -12.32 -15.38 -0.83
N ASN A 52 -13.38 -14.58 -0.96
CA ASN A 52 -13.35 -13.30 -1.69
C ASN A 52 -12.63 -12.26 -0.83
N LEU A 53 -11.36 -12.54 -0.53
CA LEU A 53 -10.44 -11.59 0.07
C LEU A 53 -10.04 -10.64 -1.06
N GLY A 54 -10.02 -9.33 -0.77
CA GLY A 54 -9.59 -8.31 -1.73
C GLY A 54 -8.13 -8.45 -2.14
N TYR A 55 -7.40 -9.42 -1.58
CA TYR A 55 -6.02 -9.74 -1.87
C TYR A 55 -5.77 -11.25 -1.97
N LYS A 56 -4.69 -11.61 -2.65
CA LYS A 56 -4.19 -12.98 -2.75
C LYS A 56 -2.67 -13.01 -2.73
N VAL A 57 -2.10 -14.04 -2.12
CA VAL A 57 -0.66 -14.34 -2.23
C VAL A 57 -0.47 -15.49 -3.21
N GLU A 58 0.34 -15.29 -4.26
CA GLU A 58 0.64 -16.36 -5.20
C GLU A 58 1.80 -17.23 -4.74
N ARG A 59 1.65 -18.53 -4.90
CA ARG A 59 2.72 -19.52 -4.74
C ARG A 59 3.84 -19.30 -5.77
N THR A 60 5.05 -19.74 -5.43
CA THR A 60 6.16 -19.84 -6.39
C THR A 60 5.93 -21.00 -7.37
N PRO A 61 6.67 -21.10 -8.49
CA PRO A 61 6.56 -22.24 -9.40
C PRO A 61 6.79 -23.60 -8.71
N SER A 62 7.63 -23.62 -7.66
CA SER A 62 7.85 -24.79 -6.80
C SER A 62 6.75 -24.99 -5.74
N ASN A 63 5.61 -24.31 -5.88
CA ASN A 63 4.46 -24.36 -4.98
C ASN A 63 4.76 -23.96 -3.51
N GLN A 64 5.71 -23.06 -3.28
CA GLN A 64 6.07 -22.58 -1.94
C GLN A 64 5.52 -21.17 -1.66
N LEU A 65 5.29 -20.85 -0.38
CA LEU A 65 4.92 -19.51 0.04
C LEU A 65 6.08 -18.52 -0.18
N PRO A 66 5.85 -17.36 -0.80
CA PRO A 66 6.89 -16.38 -1.13
C PRO A 66 7.29 -15.51 0.08
N ILE A 67 7.66 -16.14 1.21
CA ILE A 67 8.04 -15.49 2.47
C ILE A 67 9.55 -15.65 2.69
N TYR A 68 10.25 -14.52 2.80
CA TYR A 68 11.71 -14.49 2.88
C TYR A 68 12.19 -13.68 4.08
N HIS A 69 13.25 -14.12 4.73
CA HIS A 69 13.97 -13.30 5.70
C HIS A 69 14.94 -12.37 4.98
N LEU A 70 15.03 -11.14 5.46
CA LEU A 70 15.98 -10.14 5.03
C LEU A 70 16.70 -9.60 6.25
N ILE A 71 18.00 -9.46 6.11
CA ILE A 71 18.87 -8.84 7.10
C ILE A 71 19.46 -7.60 6.43
N LYS A 72 19.37 -6.46 7.11
CA LYS A 72 19.88 -5.16 6.66
C LYS A 72 20.70 -4.51 7.77
N ASN A 73 21.39 -3.42 7.46
CA ASN A 73 22.19 -2.65 8.43
C ASN A 73 23.18 -3.53 9.20
N GLY A 74 23.95 -4.35 8.48
CA GLY A 74 25.00 -5.19 9.06
C GLY A 74 24.52 -6.29 10.02
N GLY A 75 23.25 -6.69 9.99
CA GLY A 75 22.73 -7.71 10.92
C GLY A 75 21.59 -7.23 11.81
N ASN A 76 21.57 -5.94 12.10
CA ASN A 76 20.70 -5.37 13.13
C ASN A 76 19.23 -5.33 12.70
N LYS A 77 18.98 -5.01 11.43
CA LYS A 77 17.63 -4.85 10.92
C LYS A 77 17.14 -6.15 10.30
N LYS A 78 16.46 -6.94 11.11
CA LYS A 78 15.80 -8.19 10.71
C LYS A 78 14.39 -7.90 10.22
N ILE A 79 14.04 -8.40 9.04
CA ILE A 79 12.76 -8.19 8.37
C ILE A 79 12.30 -9.50 7.75
N THR A 80 11.00 -9.73 7.72
CA THR A 80 10.38 -10.78 6.91
C THR A 80 9.57 -10.11 5.81
N ARG A 81 9.87 -10.44 4.55
CA ARG A 81 9.21 -9.88 3.37
C ARG A 81 8.30 -10.92 2.73
N ILE A 82 7.11 -10.50 2.36
CA ILE A 82 6.14 -11.28 1.59
C ILE A 82 6.11 -10.72 0.16
N ARG A 83 6.28 -11.59 -0.84
CA ARG A 83 6.26 -11.24 -2.28
C ARG A 83 5.02 -11.80 -2.97
N LYS A 84 4.86 -11.45 -4.25
CA LYS A 84 3.79 -11.96 -5.14
C LYS A 84 2.37 -11.76 -4.56
N ILE A 85 2.11 -10.57 -4.05
CA ILE A 85 0.80 -10.18 -3.53
C ILE A 85 0.02 -9.53 -4.68
N GLN A 86 -1.22 -9.97 -4.87
CA GLN A 86 -2.17 -9.41 -5.81
C GLN A 86 -3.33 -8.78 -5.04
N GLY A 87 -3.92 -7.70 -5.57
CA GLY A 87 -5.06 -7.02 -4.95
C GLY A 87 -4.68 -6.02 -3.85
N ASN A 88 -5.54 -5.87 -2.83
CA ASN A 88 -5.43 -4.84 -1.80
C ASN A 88 -4.39 -5.17 -0.71
N LEU A 89 -3.23 -4.51 -0.78
CA LEU A 89 -2.14 -4.72 0.17
C LEU A 89 -2.44 -4.23 1.59
N GLN A 90 -3.32 -3.24 1.74
CA GLN A 90 -3.64 -2.66 3.05
C GLN A 90 -4.46 -3.64 3.90
N GLU A 91 -5.36 -4.40 3.27
CA GLU A 91 -6.12 -5.46 3.94
C GLU A 91 -5.19 -6.55 4.46
N LEU A 92 -4.31 -7.09 3.60
CA LEU A 92 -3.31 -8.09 4.02
C LEU A 92 -2.45 -7.59 5.19
N ARG A 93 -1.99 -6.34 5.14
CA ARG A 93 -1.24 -5.71 6.23
C ARG A 93 -2.05 -5.68 7.53
N ASN A 94 -3.31 -5.27 7.44
CA ASN A 94 -4.19 -5.15 8.61
C ASN A 94 -4.51 -6.51 9.21
N ASP A 95 -4.71 -7.53 8.39
CA ASP A 95 -5.02 -8.88 8.85
C ASP A 95 -3.79 -9.55 9.47
N LEU A 96 -2.60 -9.36 8.89
CA LEU A 96 -1.35 -9.77 9.53
C LEU A 96 -1.12 -9.05 10.85
N ARG A 97 -1.44 -7.75 10.93
CA ARG A 97 -1.35 -6.97 12.17
C ARG A 97 -2.24 -7.56 13.25
N LYS A 98 -3.48 -7.90 12.92
CA LYS A 98 -4.45 -8.53 13.85
C LYS A 98 -4.01 -9.93 14.27
N ALA A 99 -3.60 -10.77 13.31
CA ALA A 99 -3.24 -12.15 13.58
C ALA A 99 -1.99 -12.29 14.45
N LEU A 100 -1.01 -11.39 14.30
CA LEU A 100 0.26 -11.42 15.04
C LEU A 100 0.33 -10.37 16.17
N ASN A 101 -0.77 -9.64 16.43
CA ASN A 101 -0.86 -8.56 17.43
C ASN A 101 0.27 -7.51 17.31
N LEU A 102 0.52 -7.05 16.08
CA LEU A 102 1.60 -6.10 15.78
C LEU A 102 1.15 -4.64 15.87
N THR A 103 2.11 -3.73 16.00
CA THR A 103 1.84 -2.29 15.83
C THR A 103 1.96 -1.88 14.35
N ASP A 104 1.31 -0.78 13.96
CA ASP A 104 1.35 -0.21 12.61
C ASP A 104 2.75 0.06 12.07
N LYS A 105 3.71 0.34 12.95
CA LYS A 105 5.12 0.58 12.59
C LYS A 105 5.89 -0.70 12.26
N GLU A 106 5.42 -1.85 12.76
CA GLU A 106 6.10 -3.13 12.57
C GLU A 106 5.72 -3.81 11.26
N CYS A 107 4.49 -3.58 10.79
CA CYS A 107 4.02 -4.04 9.49
C CYS A 107 3.87 -2.87 8.53
N THR A 108 4.71 -2.83 7.50
CA THR A 108 4.77 -1.73 6.52
C THR A 108 4.66 -2.26 5.10
N ILE A 109 4.18 -1.42 4.19
CA ILE A 109 4.10 -1.77 2.76
C ILE A 109 5.16 -0.97 2.02
N ASN A 110 5.89 -1.66 1.14
CA ASN A 110 6.70 -0.98 0.14
C ASN A 110 5.81 -0.66 -1.06
N SER A 111 5.45 0.62 -1.21
CA SER A 111 4.57 1.11 -2.27
C SER A 111 5.13 0.87 -3.68
N THR A 112 6.46 0.98 -3.86
CA THR A 112 7.12 0.79 -5.16
C THR A 112 7.03 -0.65 -5.65
N THR A 113 7.20 -1.62 -4.76
CA THR A 113 7.31 -3.04 -5.15
C THR A 113 6.08 -3.87 -4.78
N GLY A 114 5.11 -3.30 -4.07
CA GLY A 114 3.94 -4.02 -3.60
C GLY A 114 4.26 -5.15 -2.62
N HIS A 115 5.34 -5.02 -1.84
CA HIS A 115 5.73 -6.02 -0.86
C HIS A 115 5.30 -5.61 0.55
N VAL A 116 4.79 -6.57 1.33
CA VAL A 116 4.57 -6.38 2.76
C VAL A 116 5.83 -6.75 3.52
N LEU A 117 6.25 -5.87 4.43
CA LEU A 117 7.45 -5.96 5.25
C LEU A 117 7.05 -6.01 6.73
N VAL A 118 7.41 -7.09 7.39
CA VAL A 118 7.18 -7.28 8.83
C VAL A 118 8.51 -7.24 9.56
N LYS A 119 8.62 -6.47 10.63
CA LYS A 119 9.82 -6.41 11.47
C LYS A 119 10.08 -7.76 12.17
N GLY A 120 11.35 -8.16 12.24
CA GLY A 120 11.80 -9.40 12.88
C GLY A 120 11.75 -10.63 11.96
N HIS A 121 12.15 -11.77 12.51
CA HIS A 121 12.06 -13.08 11.85
C HIS A 121 10.78 -13.77 12.28
N LYS A 122 9.70 -13.56 11.51
CA LYS A 122 8.34 -14.08 11.81
C LYS A 122 7.81 -14.99 10.70
N LYS A 123 8.71 -15.65 9.96
CA LYS A 123 8.34 -16.47 8.79
C LYS A 123 7.40 -17.61 9.18
N GLN A 124 7.64 -18.27 10.32
CA GLN A 124 6.82 -19.40 10.75
C GLN A 124 5.38 -18.97 11.07
N GLU A 125 5.22 -17.90 11.86
CA GLU A 125 3.91 -17.32 12.19
C GLU A 125 3.13 -16.91 10.93
N ILE A 126 3.79 -16.19 10.02
CA ILE A 126 3.18 -15.74 8.75
C ILE A 126 2.86 -16.93 7.84
N SER A 127 3.73 -17.94 7.79
CA SER A 127 3.51 -19.15 6.99
C SER A 127 2.30 -19.92 7.48
N LYS A 128 2.13 -20.03 8.80
CA LYS A 128 0.98 -20.68 9.42
C LYS A 128 -0.29 -19.92 9.05
N PHE A 129 -0.32 -18.61 9.28
CA PHE A 129 -1.47 -17.77 8.93
C PHE A 129 -1.88 -17.89 7.44
N LEU A 130 -0.94 -17.81 6.51
CA LEU A 130 -1.27 -17.90 5.07
C LEU A 130 -1.72 -19.31 4.65
N THR A 131 -1.25 -20.35 5.36
CA THR A 131 -1.67 -21.73 5.13
C THR A 131 -3.09 -21.95 5.63
N ASP A 132 -3.42 -21.42 6.82
CA ASP A 132 -4.75 -21.48 7.42
C ASP A 132 -5.80 -20.75 6.56
N GLN A 133 -5.37 -19.73 5.80
CA GLN A 133 -6.20 -19.00 4.83
C GLN A 133 -6.27 -19.68 3.44
N ASN A 134 -5.67 -20.87 3.27
CA ASN A 134 -5.69 -21.65 2.03
C ASN A 134 -5.14 -20.92 0.78
N PHE A 135 -4.17 -20.01 0.96
CA PHE A 135 -3.40 -19.42 -0.15
C PHE A 135 -2.43 -20.42 -0.76
#